data_AF-A0A512C4H8-F1
#
_entry.id   AF-A0A512C4H8-F1
#
_cell.length_a   1.000
_cell.length_b   1.000
_cell.length_c   1.000
_cell.angle_alpha   90.00
_cell.angle_beta   90.00
_cell.angle_gamma   90.00
#
_symmetry.space_group_name_H-M   'P 1'
#
loop_
_entity.id
_entity.type
_entity.pdbx_description
1 polymer ?
#
loop_
_entity_poly.entity_id
_entity_poly.type
_entity_poly.pdbx_seq_one_letter_code
_entity_poly.pdbx_strand_id
1 'polypeptide(L)'
;MEKVQGPWGVRDASDPDANFRHLKAQAARYKRGQKLRRVFLWGAIAGLTSVASFALAWSAMSWKPWTWLPSGLATTKLSSGSWTPAMMAKHIAASPNCAAARAAGLAPAYRGQLGYWPQHDRDNDGIACEPYPRRW
;
A
#
# COMPACT_ATOMS: atom_id res chain seq x y z
N MET A 1 37.79 -64.26 53.70
CA MET A 1 37.82 -62.78 53.79
C MET A 1 36.40 -62.32 54.01
N GLU A 2 36.04 -62.17 55.28
CA GLU A 2 34.68 -61.87 55.74
C GLU A 2 34.53 -60.35 55.89
N LYS A 3 33.51 -59.76 55.25
CA LYS A 3 33.27 -58.32 55.33
C LYS A 3 32.51 -58.03 56.63
N VAL A 4 33.22 -57.45 57.60
CA VAL A 4 32.64 -56.85 58.80
C VAL A 4 31.97 -55.53 58.39
N GLN A 5 30.64 -55.48 58.47
CA GLN A 5 29.86 -54.25 58.31
C GLN A 5 29.68 -53.59 59.68
N GLY A 6 30.38 -52.48 59.90
CA GLY A 6 30.25 -51.66 61.11
C GLY A 6 28.94 -50.84 61.13
N PRO A 7 28.52 -50.35 62.31
CA PRO A 7 27.22 -49.71 62.53
C PRO A 7 27.11 -48.28 61.98
N TRP A 8 28.17 -47.73 61.42
CA TRP A 8 28.17 -46.42 60.79
C TRP A 8 28.03 -46.60 59.29
N GLY A 9 26.80 -46.46 58.79
CA GLY A 9 26.50 -46.43 57.37
C GLY A 9 27.33 -45.34 56.71
N VAL A 10 28.40 -45.74 56.02
CA VAL A 10 29.13 -44.85 55.11
C VAL A 10 28.11 -44.42 54.07
N ARG A 11 27.72 -43.14 54.10
CA ARG A 11 26.94 -42.57 53.00
C ARG A 11 27.84 -42.64 51.77
N ASP A 12 27.47 -43.49 50.82
CA ASP A 12 28.15 -43.54 49.53
C ASP A 12 28.26 -42.13 48.98
N ALA A 13 29.49 -41.68 48.71
CA ALA A 13 29.73 -40.40 48.06
C ALA A 13 28.97 -40.43 46.73
N SER A 14 27.90 -39.65 46.63
CA SER A 14 27.08 -39.59 45.44
C SER A 14 27.97 -39.23 44.26
N ASP A 15 27.99 -40.06 43.22
CA ASP A 15 28.82 -39.85 42.03
C ASP A 15 28.57 -38.42 41.47
N PRO A 16 29.56 -37.50 41.54
CA PRO A 16 29.39 -36.14 41.06
C PRO A 16 29.07 -36.10 39.56
N ASP A 17 29.53 -37.10 38.80
CA ASP A 17 29.25 -37.20 37.36
C ASP A 17 27.82 -37.64 37.09
N ALA A 18 27.19 -38.43 37.97
CA ALA A 18 25.77 -38.77 37.87
C ALA A 18 24.91 -37.52 38.06
N ASN A 19 25.18 -36.72 39.10
CA ASN A 19 24.48 -35.47 39.35
C ASN A 19 24.63 -34.48 38.19
N PHE A 20 25.85 -34.35 37.65
CA PHE A 20 26.09 -33.46 36.51
C PHE A 20 25.37 -33.91 35.23
N ARG A 21 25.30 -35.22 34.98
CA ARG A 21 24.51 -35.81 33.88
C ARG A 21 23.01 -35.53 34.04
N HIS A 22 22.47 -35.67 35.25
CA HIS A 22 21.07 -35.34 35.56
C HIS A 22 20.75 -33.85 35.33
N LEU A 23 21.61 -32.95 35.82
CA LEU A 23 21.45 -31.50 35.62
C LEU A 23 21.51 -31.11 34.15
N LYS A 24 22.43 -31.70 33.36
CA LYS A 24 22.49 -31.47 31.90
C LYS A 24 21.23 -31.95 31.19
N ALA A 25 20.69 -33.11 31.55
CA ALA A 25 19.45 -33.63 30.98
C ALA A 25 18.25 -32.71 31.31
N GLN A 26 18.18 -32.19 32.54
CA GLN A 26 17.17 -31.22 32.96
C GLN A 26 17.32 -29.88 32.21
N ALA A 27 18.54 -29.36 32.08
CA ALA A 27 18.83 -28.13 31.35
C ALA A 27 18.48 -28.22 29.86
N ALA A 28 18.69 -29.39 29.23
CA ALA A 28 18.32 -29.62 27.84
C ALA A 28 16.80 -29.61 27.62
N ARG A 29 16.01 -30.11 28.59
CA ARG A 29 14.54 -30.03 28.57
C ARG A 29 14.08 -28.58 28.74
N TYR A 30 14.68 -27.85 29.68
CA TYR A 30 14.37 -26.43 29.91
C TYR A 30 14.71 -25.54 28.71
N LYS A 31 15.89 -25.73 28.09
CA LYS A 31 16.30 -24.98 26.88
C LYS A 31 15.36 -25.23 25.70
N ARG A 32 14.90 -26.48 25.49
CA ARG A 32 13.89 -26.79 24.46
C ARG A 32 12.58 -26.05 24.74
N GLY A 33 12.08 -26.08 25.98
CA GLY A 33 10.87 -25.34 26.37
C GLY A 33 11.01 -23.82 26.21
N GLN A 34 12.15 -23.24 26.58
CA GLN A 34 12.40 -21.81 26.37
C GLN A 34 12.48 -21.41 24.90
N LYS A 35 13.04 -22.26 24.02
CA LYS A 35 13.10 -22.00 22.58
C LYS A 35 11.69 -21.96 21.99
N LEU A 36 10.84 -22.95 22.33
CA LEU A 36 9.44 -22.94 21.90
C LEU A 36 8.69 -21.71 22.45
N ARG A 37 8.85 -21.40 23.75
CA ARG A 37 8.21 -20.20 24.35
C ARG A 37 8.63 -18.91 23.66
N ARG A 38 9.90 -18.76 23.29
CA ARG A 38 10.38 -17.61 22.51
C ARG A 38 9.76 -17.56 21.11
N VAL A 39 9.71 -18.69 20.39
CA VAL A 39 9.09 -18.75 19.05
C VAL A 39 7.60 -18.41 19.12
N PHE A 40 6.87 -18.95 20.09
CA PHE A 40 5.46 -18.61 20.30
C PHE A 40 5.25 -17.14 20.71
N LEU A 41 6.11 -16.60 21.59
CA LEU A 41 6.03 -15.20 22.01
C LEU A 41 6.28 -14.25 20.83
N TRP A 42 7.34 -14.47 20.04
CA TRP A 42 7.63 -13.66 18.85
C TRP A 42 6.56 -13.82 17.76
N GLY A 43 6.02 -15.03 17.57
CA GLY A 43 4.89 -15.26 16.67
C GLY A 43 3.61 -14.54 17.09
N ALA A 44 3.30 -14.53 18.40
CA ALA A 44 2.14 -13.79 18.93
C ALA A 44 2.30 -12.27 18.76
N ILE A 45 3.49 -11.71 19.01
CA ILE A 45 3.78 -10.29 18.79
C ILE A 45 3.65 -9.93 17.29
N ALA A 46 4.21 -10.74 16.38
CA ALA A 46 4.10 -10.52 14.94
C ALA A 46 2.64 -10.61 14.44
N GLY A 47 1.85 -11.54 14.97
CA GLY A 47 0.43 -11.65 14.67
C GLY A 47 -0.36 -10.42 15.16
N LEU A 48 -0.17 -10.02 16.42
CA LEU A 48 -0.88 -8.86 17.00
C LEU A 48 -0.51 -7.55 16.31
N THR A 49 0.77 -7.34 15.96
CA THR A 49 1.21 -6.14 15.22
C THR A 49 0.61 -6.06 13.81
N SER A 50 0.48 -7.20 13.12
CA SER A 50 -0.16 -7.27 11.80
C SER A 50 -1.66 -6.92 11.88
N VAL A 51 -2.38 -7.50 12.85
CA VAL A 51 -3.81 -7.22 13.07
C VAL A 51 -4.04 -5.77 13.50
N ALA A 52 -3.21 -5.23 14.40
CA ALA A 52 -3.30 -3.84 14.83
C ALA A 52 -3.03 -2.86 13.68
N SER A 53 -2.01 -3.13 12.84
CA SER A 53 -1.73 -2.32 11.66
C SER A 53 -2.87 -2.36 10.66
N PHE A 54 -3.46 -3.54 10.44
CA PHE A 54 -4.61 -3.70 9.56
C PHE A 54 -5.84 -2.97 10.10
N ALA A 55 -6.10 -3.04 11.42
CA ALA A 55 -7.20 -2.31 12.06
C ALA A 55 -7.02 -0.79 11.95
N LEU A 56 -5.81 -0.27 12.19
CA LEU A 56 -5.50 1.16 12.01
C LEU A 56 -5.70 1.61 10.56
N ALA A 57 -5.24 0.82 9.59
CA ALA A 57 -5.43 1.11 8.17
C ALA A 57 -6.93 1.07 7.76
N TRP A 58 -7.68 0.09 8.26
CA TRP A 58 -9.12 -0.06 7.99
C TRP A 58 -9.94 1.07 8.62
N SER A 59 -9.59 1.50 9.85
CA SER A 59 -10.19 2.66 10.50
C SER A 59 -9.91 3.97 9.73
N ALA A 60 -8.70 4.14 9.21
CA ALA A 60 -8.37 5.29 8.36
C ALA A 60 -9.13 5.29 7.02
N MET A 61 -9.41 4.11 6.45
CA MET A 61 -10.16 3.96 5.19
C MET A 61 -11.67 4.18 5.37
N SER A 62 -12.24 3.82 6.52
CA SER A 62 -13.69 3.89 6.77
C SER A 62 -14.18 5.25 7.25
N TRP A 63 -13.28 6.12 7.71
CA TRP A 63 -13.58 7.52 8.01
C TRP A 63 -13.24 8.40 6.80
N LYS A 64 -14.28 8.69 6.01
CA LYS A 64 -14.27 9.51 4.79
C LYS A 64 -13.38 10.78 4.93
N PRO A 65 -12.24 10.89 4.25
CA PRO A 65 -11.34 12.03 4.37
C PRO A 65 -11.68 13.15 3.37
N TRP A 66 -12.97 13.45 3.17
CA TRP A 66 -13.41 14.51 2.24
C TRP A 66 -13.76 15.84 2.93
N THR A 67 -13.61 15.94 4.24
CA THR A 67 -13.94 17.17 4.99
C THR A 67 -12.74 17.86 5.66
N TRP A 68 -11.52 17.29 5.54
CA TRP A 68 -10.30 17.92 6.09
C TRP A 68 -9.03 17.75 5.24
N LEU A 69 -9.12 17.20 4.02
CA LEU A 69 -8.08 17.48 3.03
C LEU A 69 -8.40 18.85 2.42
N PRO A 70 -7.51 19.87 2.49
CA PRO A 70 -7.58 20.92 1.50
C PRO A 70 -7.46 20.21 0.15
N SER A 71 -8.31 20.56 -0.79
CA SER A 71 -8.49 19.95 -2.12
C SER A 71 -7.25 20.02 -3.04
N GLY A 72 -6.02 20.04 -2.50
CA GLY A 72 -4.78 20.38 -3.18
C GLY A 72 -3.77 19.24 -3.36
N LEU A 73 -4.13 17.97 -3.10
CA LEU A 73 -3.30 16.82 -3.50
C LEU A 73 -3.98 15.93 -4.54
N ALA A 74 -4.81 16.52 -5.40
CA ALA A 74 -4.85 16.05 -6.77
C ALA A 74 -3.68 16.71 -7.50
N THR A 75 -2.84 15.87 -8.09
CA THR A 75 -1.82 16.21 -9.09
C THR A 75 -0.55 16.89 -8.57
N THR A 76 0.52 16.11 -8.62
CA THR A 76 1.84 16.51 -9.11
C THR A 76 1.91 17.95 -9.61
N LYS A 77 2.65 18.77 -8.87
CA LYS A 77 3.12 20.09 -9.24
C LYS A 77 4.15 19.98 -10.38
N LEU A 78 3.74 19.41 -11.52
CA LEU A 78 4.46 19.43 -12.79
C LEU A 78 3.47 19.86 -13.86
N SER A 79 3.44 21.15 -14.14
CA SER A 79 3.57 21.67 -15.49
C SER A 79 3.25 23.16 -15.50
N SER A 80 4.31 23.95 -15.49
CA SER A 80 4.37 25.11 -16.36
C SER A 80 3.84 24.74 -17.75
N GLY A 81 2.68 25.26 -18.15
CA GLY A 81 2.23 25.24 -19.54
C GLY A 81 0.93 24.48 -19.80
N SER A 82 -0.16 25.25 -19.69
CA SER A 82 -1.42 25.17 -20.44
C SER A 82 -2.15 23.82 -20.49
N TRP A 83 -3.35 23.84 -19.90
CA TRP A 83 -4.44 22.85 -19.94
C TRP A 83 -4.55 21.86 -18.75
N THR A 84 -5.72 21.84 -18.11
CA THR A 84 -6.05 20.93 -17.02
C THR A 84 -6.49 19.56 -17.57
N PRO A 85 -6.40 18.48 -16.78
CA PRO A 85 -6.91 17.16 -17.19
C PRO A 85 -8.38 17.19 -17.64
N ALA A 86 -9.21 17.99 -16.97
CA ALA A 86 -10.61 18.18 -17.36
C ALA A 86 -10.77 18.87 -18.72
N MET A 87 -9.88 19.82 -19.04
CA MET A 87 -9.86 20.48 -20.35
C MET A 87 -9.42 19.50 -21.46
N MET A 88 -8.42 18.65 -21.20
CA MET A 88 -8.03 17.58 -22.14
C MET A 88 -9.16 16.61 -22.42
N ALA A 89 -9.92 16.21 -21.39
CA ALA A 89 -11.08 15.34 -21.56
C ALA A 89 -12.14 15.98 -22.48
N LYS A 90 -12.39 17.29 -22.33
CA LYS A 90 -13.29 18.03 -23.24
C LYS A 90 -12.76 18.07 -24.67
N HIS A 91 -11.45 18.25 -24.87
CA HIS A 91 -10.84 18.23 -26.21
C HIS A 91 -11.03 16.87 -26.91
N ILE A 92 -10.84 15.77 -26.18
CA ILE A 92 -11.08 14.42 -26.70
C ILE A 92 -12.57 14.21 -27.00
N ALA A 93 -13.45 14.61 -26.08
CA ALA A 93 -14.90 14.51 -26.27
C ALA A 93 -15.40 15.32 -27.48
N ALA A 94 -14.67 16.38 -27.88
CA ALA A 94 -14.99 17.18 -29.04
C ALA A 94 -14.60 16.53 -30.38
N SER A 95 -13.78 15.46 -30.40
CA SER A 95 -13.28 14.80 -31.62
C SER A 95 -14.34 14.22 -32.56
N PRO A 96 -15.45 13.59 -32.11
CA PRO A 96 -16.33 12.83 -33.00
C PRO A 96 -17.09 13.67 -34.03
N ASN A 97 -17.55 14.87 -33.67
CA ASN A 97 -18.28 15.76 -34.55
C ASN A 97 -18.43 17.17 -33.93
N CYS A 98 -18.87 18.12 -34.75
CA CYS A 98 -19.15 19.49 -34.29
C CYS A 98 -20.28 19.60 -33.27
N ALA A 99 -21.21 18.65 -33.19
CA ALA A 99 -22.24 18.66 -32.14
C ALA A 99 -21.62 18.34 -30.77
N ALA A 100 -20.69 17.39 -30.71
CA ALA A 100 -19.93 17.04 -29.52
C ALA A 100 -18.99 18.17 -29.10
N ALA A 101 -18.34 18.85 -30.05
CA ALA A 101 -17.53 20.03 -29.77
C ALA A 101 -18.35 21.19 -29.16
N ARG A 102 -19.57 21.43 -29.66
CA ARG A 102 -20.52 22.41 -29.07
C ARG A 102 -21.01 21.96 -27.69
N ALA A 103 -21.35 20.69 -27.53
CA ALA A 103 -21.77 20.13 -26.23
C ALA A 103 -20.66 20.22 -25.17
N ALA A 104 -19.40 20.07 -25.58
CA ALA A 104 -18.23 20.26 -24.72
C ALA A 104 -17.95 21.74 -24.39
N GLY A 105 -18.63 22.68 -25.06
CA GLY A 105 -18.43 24.13 -24.91
C GLY A 105 -17.11 24.63 -25.50
N LEU A 106 -16.56 23.92 -26.49
CA LEU A 106 -15.28 24.24 -27.12
C LEU A 106 -15.40 24.77 -28.55
N ALA A 107 -16.59 24.74 -29.17
CA ALA A 107 -16.83 25.26 -30.51
C ALA A 107 -17.44 26.68 -30.48
N PRO A 108 -17.05 27.57 -31.41
CA PRO A 108 -16.04 27.40 -32.47
C PRO A 108 -14.61 27.36 -31.90
N ALA A 109 -13.75 26.51 -32.49
CA ALA A 109 -12.38 26.32 -32.01
C ALA A 109 -11.36 26.79 -33.04
N TYR A 110 -10.31 27.49 -32.61
CA TYR A 110 -9.24 27.96 -33.48
C TYR A 110 -8.03 27.02 -33.46
N ARG A 111 -7.21 27.01 -34.51
CA ARG A 111 -5.93 26.27 -34.52
C ARG A 111 -5.12 26.53 -33.25
N GLY A 112 -4.72 25.45 -32.58
CA GLY A 112 -3.96 25.51 -31.32
C GLY A 112 -4.82 25.60 -30.05
N GLN A 113 -6.14 25.73 -30.17
CA GLN A 113 -7.07 25.67 -29.05
C GLN A 113 -7.66 24.27 -28.86
N LEU A 114 -8.16 24.00 -27.66
CA LEU A 114 -8.93 22.79 -27.41
C LEU A 114 -10.26 22.82 -28.15
N GLY A 115 -10.69 21.64 -28.63
CA GLY A 115 -11.82 21.52 -29.55
C GLY A 115 -11.47 21.64 -31.02
N TYR A 116 -10.27 22.16 -31.37
CA TYR A 116 -9.84 22.19 -32.77
C TYR A 116 -9.37 20.80 -33.21
N TRP A 117 -10.01 20.30 -34.27
CA TRP A 117 -9.61 19.10 -34.96
C TRP A 117 -9.59 19.41 -36.46
N PRO A 118 -8.51 19.09 -37.20
CA PRO A 118 -8.42 19.39 -38.63
C PRO A 118 -9.59 18.81 -39.46
N GLN A 119 -10.14 17.67 -39.04
CA GLN A 119 -11.31 17.06 -39.69
C GLN A 119 -12.61 17.88 -39.57
N HIS A 120 -12.67 18.85 -38.66
CA HIS A 120 -13.83 19.73 -38.47
C HIS A 120 -13.72 21.07 -39.22
N ASP A 121 -12.54 21.36 -39.77
CA ASP A 121 -12.21 22.57 -40.52
C ASP A 121 -12.30 22.25 -42.01
N ARG A 122 -13.51 22.35 -42.57
CA ARG A 122 -13.81 21.88 -43.93
C ARG A 122 -13.16 22.75 -45.02
N ASP A 123 -13.08 24.05 -44.76
CA ASP A 123 -12.51 25.07 -45.65
C ASP A 123 -11.04 25.40 -45.31
N ASN A 124 -10.49 24.82 -44.25
CA ASN A 124 -9.10 25.00 -43.82
C ASN A 124 -8.73 26.45 -43.50
N ASP A 125 -9.69 27.26 -43.06
CA ASP A 125 -9.45 28.65 -42.67
C ASP A 125 -8.84 28.78 -41.26
N GLY A 126 -8.79 27.65 -40.53
CA GLY A 126 -8.28 27.56 -39.17
C GLY A 126 -9.31 27.72 -38.08
N ILE A 127 -10.60 27.76 -38.42
CA ILE A 127 -11.73 27.82 -37.50
C ILE A 127 -12.59 26.56 -37.68
N ALA A 128 -12.56 25.68 -36.68
CA ALA A 128 -13.38 24.49 -36.66
C ALA A 128 -14.79 24.78 -36.12
N CYS A 129 -15.79 24.11 -36.70
CA CYS A 129 -17.18 24.11 -36.25
C CYS A 129 -17.84 25.51 -36.21
N GLU A 130 -17.58 26.32 -37.23
CA GLU A 130 -18.24 27.61 -37.42
C GLU A 130 -19.78 27.47 -37.41
N PRO A 131 -20.53 28.45 -36.84
CA PRO A 131 -21.99 28.43 -36.89
C PRO A 131 -22.56 28.67 -38.29
N TYR A 132 -21.83 29.36 -39.16
CA TYR A 132 -22.26 29.75 -40.49
C TYR A 132 -21.20 29.34 -41.53
N PRO A 133 -21.54 28.55 -42.56
CA PRO A 133 -20.58 28.25 -43.61
C PRO A 133 -20.31 29.52 -44.43
N ARG A 134 -19.03 29.88 -44.56
CA ARG A 134 -18.62 30.99 -45.43
C ARG A 134 -18.96 30.64 -46.87
N ARG A 135 -19.90 31.37 -47.47
CA ARG A 135 -20.19 31.31 -48.90
C ARG A 135 -19.18 32.23 -49.59
N TRP A 136 -18.19 31.63 -50.24
CA TRP A 136 -17.32 32.32 -51.18
C TRP A 136 -17.90 32.18 -52.58
#